data_AF-A0A6T5WN92-F1
#
_entry.id   AF-A0A6T5WN92-F1
#
_cell.length_a   1.000
_cell.length_b   1.000
_cell.length_c   1.000
_cell.angle_alpha   90.00
_cell.angle_beta   90.00
_cell.angle_gamma   90.00
#
_symmetry.space_group_name_H-M   'P 1'
#
loop_
_entity.id
_entity.type
_entity.pdbx_description
1 polymer ?
#
loop_
_entity_poly.entity_id
_entity_poly.type
_entity_poly.pdbx_seq_one_letter_code
_entity_poly.pdbx_strand_id
1 'polypeptide(L)'
;MRGGCACVALEQIYTTIESLTADGRDQSLDYKISGFLVPRGSDDARVVAAIAPRGDEIVLAKSSASVFNSTSLEYVLRNIGIEQLAVCGIVSNQCIESTIRDAADRGFLCSMVTDATAAHCERDQLSAEHNLAGFARLDTTDNVLHALRARPR
;
A
#
# COMPACT_ATOMS: atom_id res chain seq x y z
N MET A 1 -11.98 -10.37 3.44
CA MET A 1 -11.94 -10.87 4.83
C MET A 1 -12.81 -10.00 5.75
N ARG A 2 -14.05 -10.41 6.03
CA ARG A 2 -14.88 -9.80 7.09
C ARG A 2 -15.51 -10.91 7.91
N GLY A 3 -15.09 -11.05 9.16
CA GLY A 3 -15.63 -12.03 10.09
C GLY A 3 -14.79 -12.13 11.35
N GLY A 4 -15.17 -11.38 12.39
CA GLY A 4 -14.74 -11.56 13.77
C GLY A 4 -13.24 -11.50 14.02
N CYS A 5 -12.68 -10.31 14.27
CA CYS A 5 -11.41 -10.20 14.97
C CYS A 5 -11.63 -9.32 16.21
N ALA A 6 -11.48 -9.93 17.39
CA ALA A 6 -11.39 -9.20 18.64
C ALA A 6 -10.34 -8.09 18.50
N CYS A 7 -10.68 -6.90 18.98
CA CYS A 7 -10.04 -5.62 18.69
C CYS A 7 -8.52 -5.65 18.91
N VAL A 8 -7.76 -5.91 17.84
CA VAL A 8 -6.39 -5.45 17.72
C VAL A 8 -6.50 -4.09 17.03
N ALA A 9 -6.12 -3.01 17.72
CA ALA A 9 -6.12 -1.68 17.12
C ALA A 9 -5.00 -1.65 16.07
N LEU A 10 -5.39 -1.79 14.80
CA LEU A 10 -4.51 -1.61 13.66
C LEU A 10 -4.79 -0.24 13.08
N GLU A 11 -3.74 0.54 12.87
CA GLU A 11 -3.83 1.73 12.04
C GLU A 11 -4.05 1.30 10.58
N GLN A 12 -5.19 1.69 10.00
CA GLN A 12 -5.52 1.38 8.61
C GLN A 12 -5.27 2.63 7.77
N ILE A 13 -4.35 2.51 6.81
CA ILE A 13 -3.98 3.60 5.91
C ILE A 13 -4.26 3.16 4.47
N TYR A 14 -5.04 3.96 3.77
CA TYR A 14 -5.38 3.76 2.37
C TYR A 14 -4.52 4.66 1.49
N THR A 15 -4.22 4.19 0.29
CA THR A 15 -3.54 5.00 -0.73
C THR A 15 -4.31 4.95 -2.04
N THR A 16 -4.32 6.07 -2.75
CA THR A 16 -4.92 6.19 -4.08
C THR A 16 -3.92 6.81 -5.05
N ILE A 17 -4.01 6.48 -6.33
CA ILE A 17 -3.25 7.19 -7.36
C ILE A 17 -4.03 8.46 -7.69
N GLU A 18 -3.44 9.61 -7.46
CA GLU A 18 -4.07 10.90 -7.77
C GLU A 18 -2.99 11.97 -7.96
N SER A 19 -3.10 12.72 -9.05
CA SER A 19 -2.28 13.91 -9.28
C SER A 19 -2.72 15.06 -8.36
N LEU A 20 -1.78 15.92 -7.97
CA LEU A 20 -2.11 17.16 -7.25
C LEU A 20 -2.82 18.18 -8.14
N THR A 21 -2.71 18.03 -9.46
CA THR A 21 -3.31 18.90 -10.46
C THR A 21 -4.18 18.12 -11.43
N ALA A 22 -5.22 18.75 -11.97
CA ALA A 22 -6.12 18.10 -12.93
C ALA A 22 -5.42 17.74 -14.26
N ASP A 23 -4.39 18.49 -14.64
CA ASP A 23 -3.58 18.29 -15.85
C ASP A 23 -2.33 17.43 -15.59
N GLY A 24 -2.10 16.98 -14.35
CA GLY A 24 -0.97 16.12 -13.98
C GLY A 24 0.40 16.77 -14.13
N ARG A 25 0.50 18.11 -14.16
CA ARG A 25 1.81 18.79 -14.33
C ARG A 25 2.80 18.48 -13.21
N ASP A 26 2.29 18.10 -12.03
CA ASP A 26 3.05 17.68 -10.85
C ASP A 26 3.67 16.27 -10.98
N GLN A 27 3.24 15.48 -11.96
CA GLN A 27 3.76 14.13 -12.15
C GLN A 27 5.17 14.09 -12.73
N SER A 28 5.83 12.95 -12.56
CA SER A 28 7.13 12.65 -13.17
C SER A 28 7.07 12.71 -14.69
N LEU A 29 8.23 12.94 -15.31
CA LEU A 29 8.32 13.11 -16.77
C LEU A 29 7.82 11.86 -17.51
N ASP A 30 8.26 10.68 -17.09
CA ASP A 30 7.84 9.43 -17.73
C ASP A 30 6.36 9.13 -17.54
N TYR A 31 5.76 9.50 -16.39
CA TYR A 31 4.32 9.30 -16.19
C TYR A 31 3.50 10.18 -17.13
N LYS A 32 3.95 11.43 -17.36
CA LYS A 32 3.36 12.32 -18.35
C LYS A 32 3.50 11.78 -19.77
N ILE A 33 4.66 11.22 -20.11
CA ILE A 33 4.92 10.63 -21.44
C ILE A 33 4.05 9.37 -21.65
N SER A 34 3.92 8.52 -20.65
CA SER A 34 3.15 7.27 -20.71
C SER A 34 1.64 7.47 -20.54
N GLY A 35 1.18 8.67 -20.19
CA GLY A 35 -0.24 8.97 -19.98
C GLY A 35 -0.81 8.39 -18.68
N PHE A 36 0.02 8.17 -17.66
CA PHE A 36 -0.43 7.73 -16.32
C PHE A 36 -1.10 8.87 -15.54
N LEU A 37 -2.21 9.40 -16.05
CA LEU A 37 -2.94 10.50 -15.43
C LEU A 37 -4.17 10.00 -14.69
N VAL A 38 -4.21 10.24 -13.38
CA VAL A 38 -5.45 10.22 -12.58
C VAL A 38 -5.70 11.65 -12.08
N PRO A 39 -6.62 12.40 -12.71
CA PRO A 39 -6.85 13.80 -12.37
C PRO A 39 -7.34 13.99 -10.93
N ARG A 40 -6.94 15.10 -10.31
CA ARG A 40 -7.43 15.48 -8.99
C ARG A 40 -8.96 15.53 -8.94
N GLY A 41 -9.55 14.84 -7.96
CA GLY A 41 -10.98 14.78 -7.72
C GLY A 41 -11.76 13.84 -8.66
N SER A 42 -11.09 13.12 -9.56
CA SER A 42 -11.72 12.12 -10.42
C SER A 42 -12.28 10.94 -9.62
N ASP A 43 -13.23 10.21 -10.19
CA ASP A 43 -13.77 9.00 -9.53
C ASP A 43 -12.72 7.88 -9.43
N ASP A 44 -11.77 7.82 -10.38
CA ASP A 44 -10.65 6.87 -10.37
C ASP A 44 -9.67 7.10 -9.20
N ALA A 45 -9.66 8.32 -8.63
CA ALA A 45 -8.83 8.66 -7.47
C ALA A 45 -9.43 8.19 -6.14
N ARG A 46 -10.59 7.53 -6.13
CA ARG A 46 -11.30 7.13 -4.90
C ARG A 46 -11.03 5.69 -4.52
N VAL A 47 -10.98 5.45 -3.20
CA VAL A 47 -11.02 4.07 -2.66
C VAL A 47 -12.34 3.42 -3.06
N VAL A 48 -12.28 2.19 -3.56
CA VAL A 48 -13.48 1.47 -4.02
C VAL A 48 -14.46 1.23 -2.88
N ALA A 49 -15.77 1.36 -3.18
CA ALA A 49 -16.83 1.36 -2.16
C ALA A 49 -16.84 0.12 -1.24
N ALA A 50 -16.43 -1.04 -1.74
CA ALA A 50 -16.40 -2.30 -0.97
C ALA A 50 -15.46 -2.24 0.26
N ILE A 51 -14.43 -1.39 0.19
CA ILE A 51 -13.42 -1.19 1.25
C ILE A 51 -13.28 0.29 1.62
N ALA A 52 -14.34 1.08 1.44
CA ALA A 52 -14.33 2.50 1.78
C ALA A 52 -13.83 2.72 3.22
N PRO A 53 -12.96 3.74 3.44
CA PRO A 53 -12.46 4.09 4.76
C PRO A 53 -13.60 4.43 5.73
N ARG A 54 -13.37 4.20 7.02
CA ARG A 54 -14.32 4.47 8.11
C ARG A 54 -13.72 5.42 9.14
N GLY A 55 -14.56 6.28 9.70
CA GLY A 55 -14.16 7.16 10.80
C GLY A 55 -13.01 8.08 10.39
N ASP A 56 -11.89 7.96 11.10
CA ASP A 56 -10.67 8.74 10.96
C ASP A 56 -9.53 7.98 10.24
N GLU A 57 -9.81 6.83 9.62
CA GLU A 57 -8.83 6.07 8.82
C GLU A 57 -8.16 6.96 7.75
N ILE A 58 -6.83 6.90 7.69
CA ILE A 58 -6.02 7.82 6.89
C ILE A 58 -6.11 7.44 5.41
N VAL A 59 -6.27 8.44 4.54
CA VAL A 59 -6.21 8.28 3.07
C VAL A 59 -5.15 9.20 2.50
N LEU A 60 -4.19 8.64 1.75
CA LEU A 60 -3.11 9.40 1.11
C LEU A 60 -3.16 9.24 -0.42
N ALA A 61 -3.35 10.37 -1.10
CA ALA A 61 -3.12 10.46 -2.53
C ALA A 61 -1.62 10.40 -2.85
N LYS A 62 -1.22 9.54 -3.79
CA LYS A 62 0.17 9.42 -4.27
C LYS A 62 0.23 9.60 -5.79
N SER A 63 1.28 10.25 -6.27
CA SER A 63 1.57 10.46 -7.70
C SER A 63 2.79 9.67 -8.19
N SER A 64 3.31 8.76 -7.35
CA SER A 64 4.47 7.89 -7.62
C SER A 64 4.14 6.42 -7.36
N ALA A 65 5.00 5.51 -7.84
CA ALA A 65 4.87 4.07 -7.59
C ALA A 65 4.94 3.73 -6.09
N SER A 66 6.05 4.06 -5.44
CA SER A 66 6.14 4.01 -3.98
C SER A 66 5.36 5.16 -3.34
N VAL A 67 4.56 4.85 -2.33
CA VAL A 67 3.83 5.85 -1.53
C VAL A 67 4.77 6.80 -0.79
N PHE A 68 5.98 6.37 -0.44
CA PHE A 68 6.92 7.20 0.31
C PHE A 68 7.51 8.38 -0.49
N ASN A 69 7.44 8.32 -1.82
CA ASN A 69 8.08 9.32 -2.68
C ASN A 69 7.21 10.54 -2.99
N SER A 70 5.90 10.47 -2.75
CA SER A 70 4.97 11.56 -3.03
C SER A 70 4.00 11.87 -1.88
N THR A 71 4.20 11.28 -0.70
CA THR A 71 3.34 11.49 0.46
C THR A 71 4.15 11.73 1.73
N SER A 72 3.46 12.17 2.79
CA SER A 72 4.01 12.31 4.14
C SER A 72 3.95 11.01 4.96
N LEU A 73 3.79 9.83 4.33
CA LEU A 73 3.54 8.58 5.05
C LEU A 73 4.59 8.27 6.11
N GLU A 74 5.89 8.42 5.80
CA GLU A 74 6.93 8.13 6.81
C GLU A 74 6.78 9.00 8.05
N TYR A 75 6.60 10.32 7.88
CA TYR A 75 6.42 11.24 9.00
C TYR A 75 5.23 10.82 9.88
N VAL A 76 4.12 10.43 9.25
CA VAL A 76 2.91 9.94 9.94
C VAL A 76 3.20 8.65 10.70
N LEU A 77 3.77 7.63 10.03
CA LEU A 77 4.07 6.34 10.65
C LEU A 77 5.00 6.49 11.86
N ARG A 78 6.03 7.33 11.75
CA ARG A 78 6.98 7.59 12.86
C ARG A 78 6.29 8.26 14.06
N ASN A 79 5.41 9.23 13.81
CA ASN A 79 4.70 9.92 14.89
C ASN A 79 3.68 9.02 15.60
N ILE A 80 3.09 8.06 14.88
CA ILE A 80 2.19 7.04 15.47
C ILE A 80 3.02 5.93 16.17
N GLY A 81 4.32 5.81 15.89
CA GLY A 81 5.18 4.77 16.44
C GLY A 81 5.02 3.42 15.73
N ILE A 82 4.62 3.42 14.46
CA ILE A 82 4.47 2.21 13.65
C ILE A 82 5.81 1.82 13.05
N GLU A 83 6.24 0.59 13.32
CA GLU A 83 7.48 0.02 12.78
C GLU A 83 7.24 -1.18 11.86
N GLN A 84 6.01 -1.71 11.82
CA GLN A 84 5.67 -2.93 11.08
C GLN A 84 4.50 -2.67 10.14
N LEU A 85 4.64 -3.11 8.89
CA LEU A 85 3.68 -2.85 7.82
C LEU A 85 3.20 -4.16 7.21
N ALA A 86 1.89 -4.36 7.18
CA ALA A 86 1.24 -5.35 6.33
C ALA A 86 0.75 -4.63 5.07
N VAL A 87 1.31 -4.99 3.91
CA VAL A 87 1.07 -4.29 2.65
C VAL A 87 0.24 -5.17 1.72
N CYS A 88 -0.89 -4.64 1.25
CA CYS A 88 -1.81 -5.29 0.34
C CYS A 88 -2.32 -4.30 -0.73
N GLY A 89 -2.96 -4.83 -1.78
CA GLY A 89 -3.49 -4.03 -2.89
C GLY A 89 -2.83 -4.35 -4.24
N ILE A 90 -2.87 -3.37 -5.15
CA ILE A 90 -2.42 -3.54 -6.53
C ILE A 90 -1.52 -2.37 -6.97
N VAL A 91 -0.60 -2.56 -7.92
CA VAL A 91 -0.23 -3.81 -8.61
C VAL A 91 1.01 -4.43 -7.96
N SER A 92 1.04 -5.75 -7.76
CA SER A 92 2.08 -6.45 -6.99
C SER A 92 3.51 -6.12 -7.43
N ASN A 93 3.81 -6.25 -8.72
CA ASN A 93 5.14 -5.99 -9.30
C ASN A 93 5.40 -4.50 -9.63
N GLN A 94 4.57 -3.60 -9.12
CA GLN A 94 4.71 -2.15 -9.33
C GLN A 94 4.63 -1.41 -8.00
N CYS A 95 3.45 -0.88 -7.65
CA CYS A 95 3.27 -0.03 -6.48
C CYS A 95 3.53 -0.77 -5.17
N ILE A 96 3.15 -2.04 -5.08
CA ILE A 96 3.38 -2.87 -3.90
C ILE A 96 4.88 -3.14 -3.74
N GLU A 97 5.53 -3.70 -4.77
CA GLU A 97 6.98 -3.94 -4.74
C GLU A 97 7.78 -2.68 -4.45
N SER A 98 7.50 -1.56 -5.12
CA SER A 98 8.19 -0.28 -4.90
C SER A 98 8.01 0.23 -3.46
N THR A 99 6.79 0.13 -2.92
CA THR A 99 6.49 0.57 -1.56
C THR A 99 7.21 -0.28 -0.53
N ILE A 100 7.23 -1.61 -0.71
CA ILE A 100 7.89 -2.53 0.22
C ILE A 100 9.40 -2.33 0.22
N ARG A 101 10.02 -2.17 -0.96
CA ARG A 101 11.46 -1.89 -1.06
C ARG A 101 11.83 -0.61 -0.34
N ASP A 102 11.13 0.49 -0.62
CA ASP A 102 11.37 1.77 0.07
C ASP A 102 11.13 1.67 1.58
N ALA A 103 10.10 0.94 2.00
CA ALA A 103 9.82 0.73 3.41
C ALA A 103 10.95 -0.06 4.11
N ALA A 104 11.45 -1.12 3.48
CA ALA A 104 12.55 -1.92 4.00
C ALA A 104 13.83 -1.08 4.14
N ASP A 105 14.18 -0.28 3.13
CA ASP A 105 15.35 0.61 3.17
C ASP A 105 15.22 1.71 4.24
N ARG A 106 13.99 2.13 4.55
CA ARG A 106 13.68 3.07 5.66
C ARG A 106 13.61 2.37 7.03
N GLY A 107 13.83 1.06 7.09
CA GLY A 107 13.87 0.30 8.34
C GLY A 107 12.50 -0.14 8.88
N PHE A 108 11.45 -0.12 8.06
CA PHE A 108 10.17 -0.72 8.44
C PHE A 108 10.18 -2.23 8.22
N LEU A 109 9.53 -2.96 9.12
CA LEU A 109 9.39 -4.40 9.04
C LEU A 109 8.17 -4.77 8.17
N CYS A 110 8.43 -5.21 6.94
CA CYS A 110 7.37 -5.41 5.96
C CYS A 110 6.89 -6.86 5.84
N SER A 111 5.58 -7.02 5.62
CA SER A 111 4.96 -8.25 5.16
C SER A 111 4.06 -7.96 3.95
N MET A 112 4.28 -8.67 2.84
CA MET A 112 3.36 -8.67 1.70
C MET A 112 2.26 -9.69 1.97
N VAL A 113 1.01 -9.25 1.94
CA VAL A 113 -0.15 -10.12 2.14
C VAL A 113 -0.54 -10.72 0.79
N THR A 114 0.00 -11.90 0.46
CA THR A 114 0.03 -12.43 -0.91
C THR A 114 -1.36 -12.65 -1.49
N ASP A 115 -2.29 -13.20 -0.70
CA ASP A 115 -3.70 -13.42 -1.07
C ASP A 115 -4.56 -12.15 -1.09
N ALA A 116 -3.99 -11.01 -0.68
CA ALA A 116 -4.59 -9.68 -0.77
C ALA A 116 -3.80 -8.74 -1.71
N THR A 117 -2.95 -9.31 -2.58
CA THR A 117 -2.26 -8.58 -3.65
C THR A 117 -2.58 -9.16 -5.01
N ALA A 118 -2.51 -8.35 -6.06
CA ALA A 118 -2.71 -8.84 -7.42
C ALA A 118 -1.84 -8.11 -8.45
N ALA A 119 -1.37 -8.87 -9.43
CA ALA A 119 -0.73 -8.40 -10.65
C ALA A 119 -1.64 -8.61 -11.87
N HIS A 120 -1.23 -8.09 -13.04
CA HIS A 120 -1.99 -8.28 -14.29
C HIS A 120 -1.99 -9.73 -14.78
N CYS A 121 -0.97 -10.51 -14.42
CA CYS A 121 -0.89 -11.93 -14.74
C CYS A 121 -0.09 -12.71 -13.69
N GLU A 122 -0.18 -14.04 -13.71
CA GLU A 122 0.53 -14.93 -12.78
C GLU A 122 2.05 -14.74 -12.84
N ARG A 123 2.62 -14.57 -14.04
CA ARG A 123 4.06 -14.31 -14.20
C ARG A 123 4.51 -13.09 -13.41
N ASP A 124 3.74 -12.00 -13.48
CA ASP A 124 4.06 -10.76 -12.79
C ASP A 124 3.89 -10.90 -11.27
N GLN A 125 2.87 -11.65 -10.83
CA GLN A 125 2.68 -11.96 -9.41
C GLN A 125 3.88 -12.73 -8.85
N LEU A 126 4.28 -13.81 -9.52
CA LEU A 126 5.45 -14.61 -9.13
C LEU A 126 6.75 -13.79 -9.16
N SER A 127 6.88 -12.87 -10.13
CA SER A 127 8.03 -11.96 -10.18
C SER A 127 8.07 -11.05 -8.95
N ALA A 128 6.94 -10.46 -8.55
CA ALA A 128 6.88 -9.60 -7.36
C ALA A 128 7.27 -10.37 -6.09
N GLU A 129 6.71 -11.56 -5.90
CA GLU A 129 7.00 -12.43 -4.76
C GLU A 129 8.48 -12.84 -4.72
N HIS A 130 9.03 -13.26 -5.87
CA HIS A 130 10.44 -13.60 -5.98
C HIS A 130 11.35 -12.40 -5.65
N ASN A 131 11.04 -11.24 -6.21
CA ASN A 131 11.79 -10.00 -6.03
C ASN A 131 11.78 -9.49 -4.58
N LEU A 132 10.73 -9.79 -3.83
CA LEU A 132 10.50 -9.31 -2.47
C LEU A 132 10.94 -10.28 -1.37
N ALA A 133 11.37 -11.51 -1.71
CA ALA A 133 11.78 -12.51 -0.73
C ALA A 133 12.91 -12.06 0.23
N GLY A 134 13.69 -11.03 -0.12
CA GLY A 134 14.70 -10.41 0.73
C GLY A 134 14.29 -9.09 1.40
N PHE A 135 13.12 -8.54 1.08
CA PHE A 135 12.66 -7.21 1.52
C PHE A 135 11.42 -7.28 2.42
N ALA A 136 10.66 -8.38 2.35
CA ALA A 136 9.48 -8.61 3.18
C ALA A 136 9.25 -10.09 3.45
N ARG A 137 8.47 -10.36 4.50
CA ARG A 137 7.82 -11.66 4.67
C ARG A 137 6.70 -11.77 3.65
N LEU A 138 6.62 -12.89 2.95
CA LEU A 138 5.45 -13.23 2.15
C LEU A 138 4.51 -14.04 3.03
N ASP A 139 3.31 -13.54 3.26
CA ASP A 139 2.39 -14.17 4.20
C ASP A 139 0.93 -14.09 3.71
N THR A 140 0.10 -14.99 4.19
CA THR A 140 -1.34 -14.98 3.88
C THR A 140 -2.10 -14.12 4.87
N THR A 141 -3.29 -13.67 4.50
CA THR A 141 -4.12 -12.88 5.40
C THR A 141 -4.46 -13.64 6.68
N ASP A 142 -4.73 -14.94 6.59
CA ASP A 142 -5.04 -15.75 7.76
C ASP A 142 -3.87 -15.80 8.76
N ASN A 143 -2.65 -15.94 8.27
CA ASN A 143 -1.45 -15.93 9.10
C ASN A 143 -1.19 -14.54 9.72
N VAL A 144 -1.36 -13.47 8.95
CA VAL A 144 -1.24 -12.09 9.46
C VAL A 144 -2.26 -11.84 10.56
N LEU A 145 -3.53 -12.20 10.34
CA LEU A 145 -4.59 -12.06 11.35
C LEU A 145 -4.31 -12.92 12.58
N HIS A 146 -3.79 -14.12 12.40
CA HIS A 146 -3.38 -14.99 13.51
C HIS A 146 -2.26 -14.35 14.33
N ALA A 147 -1.20 -13.86 13.68
CA ALA A 147 -0.07 -13.20 14.34
C ALA A 147 -0.50 -11.95 15.12
N LEU A 148 -1.46 -11.19 14.59
CA LEU A 148 -1.99 -10.01 15.25
C LEU A 148 -2.79 -10.36 16.52
N ARG A 149 -3.60 -11.42 16.48
CA ARG A 149 -4.37 -11.90 17.65
C ARG A 149 -3.47 -12.46 18.75
N ALA A 150 -2.29 -12.96 18.39
CA ALA A 150 -1.33 -13.55 19.32
C ALA A 150 -0.47 -12.50 20.06
N ARG A 151 -0.54 -11.22 19.70
CA ARG A 151 0.26 -10.18 20.37
C ARG A 151 -0.27 -9.91 21.79
N PRO A 152 0.59 -9.95 22.82
CA PRO A 152 0.22 -9.43 24.13
C PRO A 152 -0.09 -7.93 24.02
N ARG A 153 -1.08 -7.48 24.80
CA ARG A 153 -1.50 -6.06 24.86
C ARG A 153 -0.42 -5.17 25.46
#